data_AF-A0A366GQ28-F1
#
_entry.id   AF-A0A366GQ28-F1
#
_cell.length_a   1.000
_cell.length_b   1.000
_cell.length_c   1.000
_cell.angle_alpha   90.00
_cell.angle_beta   90.00
_cell.angle_gamma   90.00
#
_symmetry.space_group_name_H-M   'P 1'
#
loop_
_entity.id
_entity.type
_entity.pdbx_description
1 polymer ?
#
loop_
_entity_poly.entity_id
_entity_poly.type
_entity_poly.pdbx_seq_one_letter_code
_entity_poly.pdbx_strand_id
1 'polypeptide(L)'
;MSLLFDVIMDIILFYPRNDMKLKHHIAKLSEFEWFRRLHEDPKYTGLIWSNRKIKKYILNSTNMEALIKSEKKQKEFVHLIHDENKKRR
;
A
#
# COMPACT_ATOMS: atom_id res chain seq x y z
N MET A 1 -8.84 -12.90 -18.43
CA MET A 1 -7.93 -12.79 -17.27
C MET A 1 -7.37 -11.37 -17.28
N SER A 2 -7.56 -10.63 -16.19
CA SER A 2 -7.73 -9.17 -16.23
C SER A 2 -6.43 -8.38 -16.23
N LEU A 3 -6.28 -7.50 -17.21
CA LEU A 3 -5.23 -6.45 -17.33
C LEU A 3 -4.92 -5.70 -16.02
N LEU A 4 -5.89 -5.61 -15.11
CA LEU A 4 -5.76 -4.92 -13.81
C LEU A 4 -4.81 -5.64 -12.83
N PHE A 5 -4.76 -6.98 -12.82
CA PHE A 5 -3.80 -7.70 -11.97
C PHE A 5 -2.37 -7.54 -12.52
N ASP A 6 -2.23 -7.50 -13.85
CA ASP A 6 -0.94 -7.35 -14.52
C ASP A 6 -0.27 -6.01 -14.18
N VAL A 7 -1.02 -4.91 -14.20
CA VAL A 7 -0.51 -3.57 -13.83
C VAL A 7 -0.01 -3.52 -12.38
N ILE A 8 -0.72 -4.13 -11.43
CA ILE A 8 -0.30 -4.16 -10.03
C ILE A 8 0.95 -5.03 -9.85
N MET A 9 0.99 -6.19 -10.52
CA MET A 9 2.16 -7.06 -10.50
C MET A 9 3.38 -6.35 -11.08
N ASP A 10 3.22 -5.60 -12.17
CA ASP A 10 4.28 -4.77 -12.72
C ASP A 10 4.76 -3.73 -11.70
N ILE A 11 3.86 -2.97 -11.07
CA ILE A 11 4.26 -1.99 -10.04
C ILE A 11 5.05 -2.64 -8.90
N ILE A 12 4.67 -3.84 -8.46
CA ILE A 12 5.35 -4.58 -7.37
C ILE A 12 6.70 -5.16 -7.84
N LEU A 13 6.75 -5.70 -9.05
CA LEU A 13 7.95 -6.30 -9.63
C LEU A 13 9.01 -5.23 -9.94
N PHE A 14 8.60 -4.13 -10.58
CA PHE A 14 9.45 -3.02 -10.97
C PHE A 14 9.88 -2.15 -9.79
N TYR A 15 9.22 -2.20 -8.63
CA TYR A 15 9.70 -1.45 -7.48
C TYR A 15 11.00 -2.07 -6.94
N PRO A 16 12.15 -1.35 -7.00
CA PRO A 16 13.50 -1.93 -6.82
C PRO A 16 13.85 -2.26 -5.36
N ARG A 17 12.86 -2.43 -4.48
CA ARG A 17 13.07 -2.74 -3.06
C ARG A 17 13.17 -4.24 -2.82
N ASN A 18 14.18 -4.65 -2.05
CA ASN A 18 14.44 -6.05 -1.71
C ASN A 18 13.66 -6.55 -0.48
N ASP A 19 12.59 -5.85 -0.08
CA ASP A 19 11.78 -6.22 1.09
C ASP A 19 10.62 -7.12 0.64
N MET A 20 10.88 -8.43 0.62
CA MET A 20 9.90 -9.44 0.18
C MET A 20 8.65 -9.45 1.05
N LYS A 21 8.77 -9.17 2.36
CA LYS A 21 7.62 -9.12 3.26
C LYS A 21 6.73 -7.93 2.93
N LEU A 22 7.33 -6.77 2.69
CA LEU A 22 6.59 -5.59 2.23
C LEU A 22 5.90 -5.84 0.89
N LYS A 23 6.61 -6.44 -0.08
CA LYS A 23 6.04 -6.80 -1.39
C LYS A 23 4.83 -7.72 -1.24
N HIS A 24 4.95 -8.77 -0.43
CA HIS A 24 3.86 -9.70 -0.16
C HIS A 24 2.64 -9.02 0.51
N HIS A 25 2.87 -8.19 1.53
CA HIS A 25 1.80 -7.46 2.19
C HIS A 25 1.11 -6.46 1.26
N ILE A 26 1.86 -5.73 0.43
CA ILE A 26 1.30 -4.82 -0.57
C ILE A 26 0.48 -5.61 -1.59
N ALA A 27 1.00 -6.72 -2.11
CA ALA A 27 0.25 -7.58 -3.04
C ALA A 27 -1.11 -8.00 -2.45
N LYS A 28 -1.09 -8.46 -1.19
CA LYS A 28 -2.31 -8.86 -0.47
C LYS A 28 -3.28 -7.70 -0.25
N LEU A 29 -2.78 -6.51 0.09
CA LEU A 29 -3.64 -5.32 0.22
C LEU A 29 -4.22 -4.88 -1.14
N SER A 30 -3.47 -5.05 -2.23
CA SER A 30 -3.91 -4.69 -3.58
C SER A 30 -5.02 -5.60 -4.14
N GLU A 31 -5.34 -6.71 -3.47
CA GLU A 31 -6.57 -7.47 -3.74
C GLU A 31 -7.82 -6.69 -3.32
N PHE A 32 -7.70 -5.73 -2.40
CA PHE A 32 -8.80 -4.90 -1.93
C PHE A 32 -8.88 -3.60 -2.73
N GLU A 33 -10.06 -3.30 -3.24
CA GLU A 33 -10.28 -2.16 -4.13
C GLU A 33 -9.87 -0.81 -3.53
N TRP A 34 -10.13 -0.60 -2.23
CA TRP A 34 -9.81 0.66 -1.54
C TRP A 34 -8.30 0.96 -1.53
N PHE A 35 -7.47 -0.08 -1.40
CA PHE A 35 -6.02 0.08 -1.39
C PHE A 35 -5.47 0.08 -2.82
N ARG A 36 -6.03 -0.75 -3.71
CA ARG A 36 -5.65 -0.78 -5.12
C ARG A 36 -5.74 0.60 -5.76
N ARG A 37 -6.90 1.29 -5.63
CA ARG A 37 -7.09 2.65 -6.17
C ARG A 37 -6.06 3.65 -5.65
N LEU A 38 -5.59 3.45 -4.41
CA LEU A 38 -4.56 4.28 -3.80
C LEU A 38 -3.16 3.92 -4.31
N HIS A 39 -2.87 2.64 -4.49
CA HIS A 39 -1.55 2.14 -4.92
C HIS A 39 -1.29 2.36 -6.40
N GLU A 40 -2.32 2.37 -7.24
CA GLU A 40 -2.23 2.69 -8.67
C GLU A 40 -2.01 4.18 -8.95
N ASP A 41 -2.44 5.07 -8.04
CA ASP A 41 -2.20 6.51 -8.19
C ASP A 41 -0.71 6.83 -7.96
N PRO A 42 0.03 7.29 -9.00
CA PRO A 42 1.47 7.56 -8.93
C PRO A 42 1.86 8.52 -7.79
N LYS A 43 0.93 9.41 -7.39
CA LYS A 43 1.10 10.32 -6.27
C LYS A 43 1.36 9.57 -4.96
N TYR A 44 0.66 8.47 -4.74
CA TYR A 44 0.74 7.67 -3.52
C TYR A 44 1.61 6.42 -3.69
N THR A 45 1.74 5.83 -4.89
CA THR A 45 2.60 4.67 -5.14
C THR A 45 3.99 4.91 -4.57
N GLY A 46 4.65 6.00 -4.99
CA GLY A 46 5.98 6.34 -4.52
C GLY A 46 6.04 6.54 -3.01
N LEU A 47 5.00 7.12 -2.40
CA LEU A 47 4.90 7.36 -0.96
C LEU A 47 4.78 6.06 -0.16
N ILE A 48 3.92 5.14 -0.59
CA ILE A 48 3.68 3.83 0.05
C ILE A 48 4.98 3.05 0.17
N TRP A 49 5.79 3.05 -0.88
CA TRP A 49 7.03 2.29 -0.91
C TRP A 49 8.24 2.98 -0.26
N SER A 50 8.25 4.30 -0.15
CA SER A 50 9.43 5.05 0.34
C SER A 50 9.29 5.53 1.79
N ASN A 51 8.09 5.90 2.23
CA ASN A 51 7.86 6.49 3.54
C ASN A 51 8.06 5.47 4.67
N ARG A 52 8.93 5.82 5.65
CA ARG A 52 9.28 4.93 6.77
C ARG A 52 8.09 4.59 7.66
N LYS A 53 7.21 5.56 7.93
CA LYS A 53 6.03 5.39 8.79
C LYS A 53 5.02 4.45 8.15
N ILE A 54 4.72 4.64 6.87
CA ILE A 54 3.81 3.77 6.11
C ILE A 54 4.37 2.36 6.00
N LYS A 55 5.65 2.21 5.64
CA LYS A 55 6.31 0.88 5.59
C LYS A 55 6.24 0.16 6.92
N LYS A 56 6.59 0.83 8.03
CA LYS A 56 6.53 0.22 9.36
C LYS A 56 5.10 -0.22 9.72
N TYR A 57 4.10 0.54 9.29
CA TYR A 57 2.69 0.19 9.48
C TYR A 57 2.32 -1.09 8.72
N ILE A 58 2.64 -1.16 7.42
CA ILE A 58 2.36 -2.32 6.55
C ILE A 58 3.17 -3.56 6.99
N LEU A 59 4.43 -3.41 7.41
CA LEU A 59 5.26 -4.54 7.83
C LEU A 59 4.80 -5.20 9.14
N ASN A 60 4.02 -4.48 9.96
CA ASN A 60 3.47 -4.99 11.20
C ASN A 60 2.26 -5.89 10.91
N SER A 61 2.36 -7.17 11.28
CA SER A 61 1.33 -8.17 11.01
C SER A 61 0.00 -7.87 11.72
N THR A 62 0.03 -7.34 12.95
CA THR A 62 -1.18 -6.95 13.70
C THR A 62 -1.94 -5.82 12.98
N ASN A 63 -1.20 -4.83 12.48
CA ASN A 63 -1.80 -3.75 11.69
C ASN A 63 -2.37 -4.26 10.37
N MET A 64 -1.66 -5.17 9.69
CA MET A 64 -2.14 -5.80 8.45
C MET A 64 -3.44 -6.56 8.65
N GLU A 65 -3.53 -7.36 9.72
CA GLU A 65 -4.78 -8.04 10.05
C GLU A 65 -5.91 -7.03 10.32
N ALA A 66 -5.60 -5.93 11.01
CA ALA A 66 -6.56 -4.86 11.26
C ALA A 66 -7.01 -4.17 9.96
N LEU A 67 -6.12 -3.96 8.99
CA LEU A 67 -6.46 -3.42 7.67
C LEU A 67 -7.37 -4.36 6.87
N ILE A 68 -7.18 -5.67 7.00
CA ILE A 68 -8.02 -6.66 6.32
C ILE A 68 -9.41 -6.74 6.97
N LYS A 69 -9.49 -6.69 8.30
CA LYS A 69 -10.72 -6.98 9.06
C LYS A 69 -11.57 -5.74 9.39
N SER A 70 -11.04 -4.52 9.32
CA SER A 70 -11.72 -3.32 9.82
C SER A 70 -11.69 -2.14 8.85
N GLU A 71 -12.86 -1.75 8.34
CA GLU A 71 -13.02 -0.56 7.50
C GLU A 71 -12.58 0.73 8.20
N LYS A 72 -12.80 0.85 9.52
CA LYS A 72 -12.31 1.98 10.31
C LYS A 72 -10.78 2.11 10.22
N LYS A 73 -10.08 0.98 10.33
CA LYS A 73 -8.61 0.95 10.22
C LYS A 73 -8.13 1.23 8.80
N GLN A 74 -8.88 0.82 7.79
CA GLN A 74 -8.62 1.18 6.39
C GLN A 74 -8.70 2.70 6.20
N LYS A 75 -9.78 3.34 6.69
CA LYS A 75 -9.96 4.81 6.63
C LYS A 75 -8.84 5.55 7.37
N GLU A 76 -8.50 5.13 8.59
CA GLU A 76 -7.39 5.69 9.36
C GLU A 76 -6.06 5.60 8.59
N PHE A 77 -5.82 4.49 7.90
CA PHE A 77 -4.61 4.29 7.12
C PHE A 77 -4.58 5.11 5.84
N VAL A 78 -5.71 5.26 5.13
CA VAL A 78 -5.82 6.18 3.99
C VAL A 78 -5.54 7.62 4.44
N HIS A 79 -6.11 8.03 5.58
CA HIS A 79 -5.84 9.35 6.17
C HIS A 79 -4.35 9.54 6.48
N LEU A 80 -3.70 8.54 7.06
CA LEU A 80 -2.26 8.56 7.30
C LEU A 80 -1.46 8.80 6.00
N ILE A 81 -1.83 8.12 4.91
CA ILE A 81 -1.17 8.30 3.61
C ILE A 81 -1.39 9.72 3.09
N HIS A 82 -2.61 10.25 3.18
CA HIS A 82 -2.91 11.62 2.78
C HIS A 82 -2.13 12.65 3.60
N ASP A 83 -2.02 12.48 4.91
CA ASP A 83 -1.26 13.38 5.79
C ASP A 83 0.24 13.35 5.48
N GLU A 84 0.81 12.17 5.28
CA GLU A 84 2.21 12.04 4.88
C GLU A 84 2.46 12.58 3.47
N ASN A 85 1.48 12.52 2.57
CA ASN A 85 1.56 13.15 1.26
C ASN A 85 1.54 14.69 1.36
N LYS A 86 0.71 15.27 2.23
CA LYS A 86 0.65 16.72 2.43
C LYS A 86 1.98 17.29 2.90
N LYS A 87 2.70 16.58 3.78
CA LYS A 87 4.03 16.98 4.29
C LYS A 87 5.14 17.00 3.23
N ARG A 88 4.93 16.38 2.07
CA ARG A 88 5.90 16.41 0.96
C ARG A 88 5.79 17.66 0.10
N ARG A 89 4.70 18.42 0.22
CA ARG A 89 4.47 19.69 -0.45
C ARG A 89 4.80 20.82 0.50
#